data_AF-A0A8J3G6C0-F1
#
_entry.id   AF-A0A8J3G6C0-F1
#
_cell.length_a   1.000
_cell.length_b   1.000
_cell.length_c   1.000
_cell.angle_alpha   90.00
_cell.angle_beta   90.00
_cell.angle_gamma   90.00
#
_symmetry.space_group_name_H-M   'P 1'
#
loop_
_entity.id
_entity.type
_entity.pdbx_description
1 polymer ?
#
loop_
_entity_poly.entity_id
_entity_poly.type
_entity_poly.pdbx_seq_one_letter_code
_entity_poly.pdbx_strand_id
1 'polypeptide(L)'
;MVSKKFVAAMKSCVSGKLPAGITDNHVEFFAQDSQVFAFINGELLHIQQWPREIKDVILADIEKHPKALACLVEADIVEEDEMISQYIRCRYSALDNDPDMINGKLQASEYVDCQLRGTCPYEGRLCDLLKAPYGTLTKREIEVLRLIPEGLLDKEIGDQLGISILTVGVYMKNLREKTGCKNKAELVRFAYLKNLI
;
A
#
# COMPACT_ATOMS: atom_id res chain seq x y z
N MET A 1 14.00 -17.51 -17.42
CA MET A 1 13.20 -18.65 -16.90
C MET A 1 12.85 -18.37 -15.45
N VAL A 2 11.57 -18.21 -15.12
CA VAL A 2 11.10 -17.95 -13.76
C VAL A 2 11.48 -19.14 -12.86
N SER A 3 12.16 -18.86 -11.74
CA SER A 3 12.62 -19.90 -10.81
C SER A 3 11.45 -20.70 -10.26
N LYS A 4 11.57 -22.04 -10.23
CA LYS A 4 10.55 -22.92 -9.63
C LYS A 4 10.23 -22.55 -8.17
N LYS A 5 11.16 -21.90 -7.46
CA LYS A 5 10.93 -21.36 -6.10
C LYS A 5 9.98 -20.16 -6.10
N PHE A 6 10.04 -19.30 -7.11
CA PHE A 6 9.16 -18.13 -7.25
C PHE A 6 7.73 -18.55 -7.58
N VAL A 7 7.57 -19.52 -8.51
CA VAL A 7 6.25 -20.10 -8.84
C VAL A 7 5.65 -20.83 -7.63
N ALA A 8 6.47 -21.48 -6.80
CA ALA A 8 6.01 -22.13 -5.58
C ALA A 8 5.58 -21.13 -4.49
N ALA A 9 6.26 -19.98 -4.35
CA ALA A 9 5.88 -18.91 -3.43
C ALA A 9 4.56 -18.23 -3.85
N MET A 10 4.33 -18.06 -5.16
CA MET A 10 3.05 -17.56 -5.68
C MET A 10 1.89 -18.53 -5.39
N LYS A 11 2.14 -19.85 -5.39
CA LYS A 11 1.10 -20.87 -5.12
C LYS A 11 0.58 -20.86 -3.67
N SER A 12 1.36 -20.40 -2.70
CA SER A 12 0.89 -20.25 -1.31
C SER A 12 0.08 -18.98 -1.09
N CYS A 13 0.05 -18.04 -2.05
CA CYS A 13 -0.69 -16.79 -1.97
C CYS A 13 -2.09 -16.83 -2.60
N VAL A 14 -2.43 -17.86 -3.39
CA VAL A 14 -3.68 -17.85 -4.18
C VAL A 14 -4.73 -18.78 -3.58
N SER A 15 -5.43 -18.28 -2.57
CA SER A 15 -6.87 -18.55 -2.47
C SER A 15 -7.61 -17.36 -3.09
N GLY A 16 -7.75 -17.34 -4.42
CA GLY A 16 -8.61 -16.41 -5.15
C GLY A 16 -7.89 -15.45 -6.08
N LYS A 17 -8.23 -15.54 -7.38
CA LYS A 17 -7.85 -14.69 -8.53
C LYS A 17 -6.35 -14.61 -8.87
N LEU A 18 -6.08 -14.58 -10.18
CA LEU A 18 -4.74 -14.32 -10.71
C LEU A 18 -4.47 -12.80 -10.60
N PRO A 19 -3.24 -12.36 -10.31
CA PRO A 19 -2.86 -10.96 -10.41
C PRO A 19 -3.25 -10.35 -11.75
N ALA A 20 -3.59 -9.05 -11.73
CA ALA A 20 -3.93 -8.31 -12.93
C ALA A 20 -2.78 -8.30 -13.94
N GLY A 21 -3.10 -8.17 -15.22
CA GLY A 21 -2.11 -8.19 -16.29
C GLY A 21 -1.59 -9.57 -16.68
N ILE A 22 -2.04 -10.66 -16.05
CA ILE A 22 -1.67 -12.04 -16.47
C ILE A 22 -2.49 -12.51 -17.67
N THR A 23 -3.78 -12.15 -17.74
CA THR A 23 -4.71 -12.60 -18.79
C THR A 23 -5.45 -11.47 -19.49
N ASP A 24 -5.15 -10.22 -19.15
CA ASP A 24 -5.81 -9.02 -19.65
C ASP A 24 -4.79 -7.89 -19.88
N ASN A 25 -5.30 -6.73 -20.32
CA ASN A 25 -4.49 -5.53 -20.60
C ASN A 25 -4.37 -4.62 -19.36
N HIS A 26 -4.64 -5.14 -18.17
CA HIS A 26 -4.42 -4.39 -16.94
C HIS A 26 -2.95 -4.43 -16.55
N VAL A 27 -2.53 -3.51 -15.70
CA VAL A 27 -1.17 -3.50 -15.15
C VAL A 27 -1.25 -3.52 -13.64
N GLU A 28 -0.46 -4.40 -13.05
CA GLU A 28 -0.20 -4.48 -11.62
C GLU A 28 1.25 -4.04 -11.38
N PHE A 29 1.46 -3.06 -10.51
CA PHE A 29 2.80 -2.67 -10.08
C PHE A 29 3.15 -3.32 -8.76
N PHE A 30 4.43 -3.60 -8.57
CA PHE A 30 4.90 -4.05 -7.27
C PHE A 30 6.34 -3.67 -7.03
N ALA A 31 6.70 -3.70 -5.75
CA ALA A 31 8.03 -3.36 -5.29
C ALA A 31 8.64 -4.53 -4.55
N GLN A 32 9.91 -4.80 -4.82
CA GLN A 32 10.75 -5.63 -3.98
C GLN A 32 12.02 -4.85 -3.68
N ASP A 33 12.27 -4.61 -2.39
CA ASP A 33 13.36 -3.76 -1.91
C ASP A 33 13.30 -2.34 -2.51
N SER A 34 14.30 -1.98 -3.33
CA SER A 34 14.40 -0.69 -4.02
C SER A 34 13.99 -0.77 -5.50
N GLN A 35 13.57 -1.94 -5.98
CA GLN A 35 13.21 -2.16 -7.37
C GLN A 35 11.70 -2.23 -7.55
N VAL A 36 11.21 -1.67 -8.66
CA VAL A 36 9.82 -1.81 -9.10
C VAL A 36 9.72 -2.69 -10.33
N PHE A 37 8.59 -3.36 -10.41
CA PHE A 37 8.24 -4.28 -11.47
C PHE A 37 6.77 -4.06 -11.84
N ALA A 38 6.42 -4.49 -13.04
CA ALA A 38 5.04 -4.49 -13.49
C ALA A 38 4.71 -5.83 -14.16
N PHE A 39 3.51 -6.35 -13.91
CA PHE A 39 2.91 -7.37 -14.76
C PHE A 39 2.16 -6.70 -15.89
N ILE A 40 2.61 -6.92 -17.12
CA ILE A 40 2.05 -6.32 -18.34
C ILE A 40 1.90 -7.43 -19.37
N ASN A 41 0.68 -7.68 -19.85
CA ASN A 41 0.38 -8.66 -20.91
C ASN A 41 0.97 -10.07 -20.68
N GLY A 42 0.96 -10.54 -19.44
CA GLY A 42 1.46 -11.85 -19.04
C GLY A 42 2.95 -11.89 -18.73
N GLU A 43 3.67 -10.79 -18.91
CA GLU A 43 5.09 -10.70 -18.67
C GLU A 43 5.43 -9.85 -17.46
N LEU A 44 6.50 -10.27 -16.78
CA LEU A 44 7.04 -9.54 -15.65
C LEU A 44 8.20 -8.66 -16.11
N LEU A 45 8.02 -7.35 -16.04
CA LEU A 45 8.94 -6.36 -16.59
C LEU A 45 9.55 -5.48 -15.51
N HIS A 46 10.85 -5.25 -15.61
CA HIS A 46 11.55 -4.20 -14.87
C HIS A 46 11.25 -2.81 -15.47
N ILE A 47 11.42 -1.75 -14.68
CA ILE A 47 11.14 -0.36 -15.13
C ILE A 47 11.82 0.05 -16.43
N GLN A 48 13.03 -0.45 -16.69
CA GLN A 48 13.76 -0.15 -17.93
C GLN A 48 13.08 -0.75 -19.18
N GLN A 49 12.22 -1.76 -18.98
CA GLN A 49 11.49 -2.48 -20.01
C GLN A 49 10.03 -2.01 -20.14
N TRP A 50 9.57 -1.12 -19.25
CA TRP A 50 8.19 -0.65 -19.30
C TRP A 50 7.93 0.17 -20.58
N PRO A 51 6.81 -0.07 -21.29
CA PRO A 51 6.43 0.72 -22.45
C PRO A 51 6.34 2.20 -22.11
N ARG A 52 6.69 3.07 -23.06
CA ARG A 52 6.67 4.53 -22.86
C ARG A 52 5.28 5.03 -22.48
N GLU A 53 4.22 4.43 -23.03
CA GLU A 53 2.85 4.85 -22.72
C GLU A 53 2.52 4.68 -21.23
N ILE A 54 3.05 3.63 -20.58
CA ILE A 54 2.86 3.38 -19.14
C ILE A 54 3.60 4.45 -18.33
N LYS A 55 4.85 4.75 -18.70
CA LYS A 55 5.66 5.78 -18.03
C LYS A 55 5.01 7.16 -18.13
N ASP A 56 4.54 7.54 -19.32
CA ASP A 56 3.90 8.84 -19.54
C ASP A 56 2.63 9.01 -18.70
N VAL A 57 1.84 7.94 -18.53
CA VAL A 57 0.66 7.99 -17.64
C VAL A 57 1.06 8.22 -16.19
N ILE A 58 2.14 7.60 -15.72
CA ILE A 58 2.64 7.79 -14.35
C ILE A 58 3.20 9.20 -14.16
N LEU A 59 4.00 9.71 -15.12
CA LEU A 59 4.53 11.07 -15.09
C LEU A 59 3.39 12.11 -15.06
N ALA A 60 2.36 11.93 -15.89
CA ALA A 60 1.18 12.78 -15.86
C ALA A 60 0.41 12.70 -14.53
N ASP A 61 0.46 11.57 -13.82
CA ASP A 61 -0.11 11.46 -12.47
C ASP A 61 0.75 12.14 -11.41
N ILE A 62 2.08 12.06 -11.51
CA ILE A 62 3.01 12.80 -10.63
C ILE A 62 2.74 14.30 -10.70
N GLU A 63 2.56 14.85 -11.90
CA GLU A 63 2.26 16.28 -12.10
C GLU A 63 0.96 16.72 -11.43
N LYS A 64 -0.05 15.84 -11.36
CA LYS A 64 -1.32 16.11 -10.67
C LYS A 64 -1.19 16.10 -9.14
N HIS A 65 -0.07 15.61 -8.61
CA HIS A 65 0.20 15.48 -7.18
C HIS A 65 1.42 16.35 -6.78
N PRO A 66 1.28 17.69 -6.75
CA PRO A 66 2.41 18.60 -6.54
C PRO A 66 3.14 18.41 -5.20
N LYS A 67 2.44 17.92 -4.17
CA LYS A 67 3.06 17.58 -2.87
C LYS A 67 4.01 16.39 -3.00
N ALA A 68 3.65 15.39 -3.80
CA ALA A 68 4.46 14.22 -4.05
C ALA A 68 5.67 14.58 -4.93
N LEU A 69 5.45 15.34 -6.00
CA LEU A 69 6.52 15.88 -6.84
C LEU A 69 7.55 16.68 -6.03
N ALA A 70 7.08 17.57 -5.14
CA ALA A 70 7.99 18.31 -4.26
C ALA A 70 8.82 17.39 -3.36
N CYS A 71 8.27 16.27 -2.87
CA CYS A 71 9.04 15.30 -2.07
C CYS A 71 10.12 14.60 -2.89
N LEU A 72 9.83 14.25 -4.15
CA LEU A 72 10.82 13.64 -5.04
C LEU A 72 11.99 14.60 -5.28
N VAL A 73 11.70 15.86 -5.57
CA VAL A 73 12.73 16.90 -5.76
C VAL A 73 13.51 17.18 -4.47
N GLU A 74 12.84 17.29 -3.32
CA GLU A 74 13.49 17.45 -2.01
C GLU A 74 14.41 16.27 -1.65
N ALA A 75 14.13 15.08 -2.19
CA ALA A 75 14.94 13.89 -2.02
C ALA A 75 16.08 13.76 -3.05
N ASP A 76 16.27 14.76 -3.92
CA ASP A 76 17.22 14.75 -5.04
C ASP A 76 16.97 13.61 -6.05
N ILE A 77 15.70 13.17 -6.17
CA ILE A 77 15.28 12.15 -7.13
C ILE A 77 14.71 12.87 -8.35
N VAL A 78 15.56 13.07 -9.35
CA VAL A 78 15.25 13.88 -10.55
C VAL A 78 15.35 13.10 -11.86
N GLU A 79 15.94 11.91 -11.84
CA GLU A 79 15.99 11.02 -13.00
C GLU A 79 14.63 10.32 -13.21
N GLU A 80 14.15 10.29 -14.45
CA GLU A 80 12.77 9.86 -14.79
C GLU A 80 12.41 8.49 -14.20
N ASP A 81 13.25 7.49 -14.42
CA ASP A 81 13.02 6.13 -13.91
C ASP A 81 13.07 6.07 -12.38
N GLU A 82 13.93 6.85 -11.73
CA GLU A 82 14.01 6.89 -10.27
C GLU A 82 12.78 7.57 -9.66
N MET A 83 12.31 8.66 -10.28
CA MET A 83 11.09 9.35 -9.90
C MET A 83 9.88 8.42 -10.00
N ILE A 84 9.72 7.75 -11.14
CA ILE A 84 8.64 6.76 -11.36
C ILE A 84 8.74 5.63 -10.34
N SER A 85 9.93 5.05 -10.17
CA SER A 85 10.17 3.96 -9.22
C SER A 85 9.77 4.36 -7.80
N GLN A 86 10.27 5.49 -7.31
CA GLN A 86 9.98 5.96 -5.95
C GLN A 86 8.50 6.31 -5.77
N TYR A 87 7.86 6.90 -6.79
CA TYR A 87 6.45 7.24 -6.77
C TYR A 87 5.55 6.00 -6.70
N ILE A 88 5.79 5.01 -7.57
CA ILE A 88 5.08 3.73 -7.59
C ILE A 88 5.25 2.99 -6.26
N ARG A 89 6.49 2.89 -5.73
CA ARG A 89 6.75 2.28 -4.42
C ARG A 89 5.92 2.91 -3.31
N CYS A 90 5.71 4.22 -3.36
CA CYS A 90 4.99 4.93 -2.32
C CYS A 90 3.46 4.89 -2.44
N ARG A 91 2.90 4.60 -3.62
CA ARG A 91 1.47 4.81 -3.89
C ARG A 91 0.72 3.63 -4.54
N TYR A 92 1.44 2.74 -5.21
CA TYR A 92 0.88 1.70 -6.08
C TYR A 92 1.62 0.36 -5.92
N SER A 93 2.17 0.07 -4.75
CA SER A 93 2.86 -1.21 -4.51
C SER A 93 2.22 -2.03 -3.39
N ALA A 94 0.98 -1.70 -3.05
CA ALA A 94 0.14 -2.54 -2.21
C ALA A 94 -0.23 -3.75 -3.07
N LEU A 95 0.54 -4.83 -2.97
CA LEU A 95 0.23 -6.09 -3.66
C LEU A 95 -1.16 -6.57 -3.22
N ASP A 96 -2.19 -6.24 -3.99
CA ASP A 96 -3.56 -6.65 -3.75
C ASP A 96 -4.15 -7.34 -4.99
N ASN A 97 -5.48 -7.34 -5.13
CA ASN A 97 -6.17 -8.01 -6.24
C ASN A 97 -6.85 -7.02 -7.20
N ASP A 98 -6.69 -5.73 -6.96
CA ASP A 98 -7.31 -4.64 -7.71
C ASP A 98 -6.24 -4.01 -8.62
N PRO A 99 -6.39 -4.06 -9.95
CA PRO A 99 -5.36 -3.57 -10.85
C PRO A 99 -5.04 -2.09 -10.65
N ASP A 100 -3.75 -1.76 -10.51
CA ASP A 100 -3.28 -0.38 -10.45
C ASP A 100 -3.57 0.41 -11.73
N MET A 101 -3.60 -0.27 -12.88
CA MET A 101 -3.93 0.34 -14.17
C MET A 101 -4.96 -0.48 -14.93
N ILE A 102 -6.03 0.19 -15.37
CA ILE A 102 -7.10 -0.41 -16.17
C ILE A 102 -7.20 0.33 -17.49
N ASN A 103 -7.00 -0.39 -18.60
CA ASN A 103 -7.08 0.15 -19.96
C ASN A 103 -6.25 1.45 -20.15
N GLY A 104 -4.98 1.42 -19.69
CA GLY A 104 -4.06 2.56 -19.80
C GLY A 104 -4.34 3.72 -18.85
N LYS A 105 -5.21 3.55 -17.85
CA LYS A 105 -5.51 4.58 -16.84
C LYS A 105 -5.11 4.10 -15.47
N LEU A 106 -4.27 4.87 -14.79
CA LEU A 106 -3.99 4.65 -13.37
C LEU A 106 -5.29 4.77 -12.56
N GLN A 107 -5.47 3.83 -11.65
CA GLN A 107 -6.53 3.85 -10.67
C GLN A 107 -6.14 4.73 -9.48
N ALA A 108 -7.05 4.86 -8.51
CA ALA A 108 -6.75 5.58 -7.29
C ALA A 108 -5.63 4.85 -6.53
N SER A 109 -4.66 5.61 -6.01
CA SER A 109 -3.61 5.06 -5.17
C SER A 109 -4.16 4.49 -3.87
N GLU A 110 -3.49 3.44 -3.43
CA GLU A 110 -3.82 2.61 -2.28
C GLU A 110 -2.94 2.98 -1.07
N TYR A 111 -3.30 2.48 0.11
CA TYR A 111 -2.39 2.53 1.25
C TYR A 111 -1.29 1.49 1.09
N VAL A 112 -0.07 1.95 0.85
CA VAL A 112 1.11 1.08 0.92
C VAL A 112 1.61 0.97 2.36
N ASP A 113 1.76 -0.27 2.84
CA ASP A 113 2.30 -0.57 4.17
C ASP A 113 3.84 -0.44 4.23
N CYS A 114 4.30 0.80 4.06
CA CYS A 114 5.72 1.12 4.05
C CYS A 114 6.34 0.95 5.44
N GLN A 115 7.48 0.28 5.52
CA GLN A 115 8.21 0.07 6.79
C GLN A 115 8.69 1.39 7.44
N LEU A 116 8.84 2.45 6.65
CA LEU A 116 9.26 3.77 7.11
C LEU A 116 8.11 4.62 7.69
N ARG A 117 6.87 4.13 7.74
CA ARG A 117 5.76 4.85 8.38
C ARG A 117 6.13 5.23 9.82
N GLY A 118 5.75 6.42 10.25
CA GLY A 118 6.11 7.04 11.53
C GLY A 118 7.49 7.69 11.58
N THR A 119 8.38 7.42 10.62
CA THR A 119 9.75 7.95 10.59
C THR A 119 10.15 8.57 9.25
N CYS A 120 9.37 8.34 8.19
CA CYS A 120 9.65 8.85 6.86
C CYS A 120 9.41 10.37 6.80
N PRO A 121 10.39 11.17 6.34
CA PRO A 121 10.22 12.62 6.23
C PRO A 121 9.15 13.03 5.20
N TYR A 122 8.76 12.13 4.30
CA TYR A 122 7.78 12.36 3.23
C TYR A 122 6.43 11.67 3.46
N GLU A 123 6.21 11.11 4.65
CA GLU A 123 4.95 10.44 5.00
C GLU A 123 3.74 11.37 4.84
N GLY A 124 2.69 10.89 4.18
CA GLY A 124 1.48 11.67 3.91
C GLY A 124 1.64 12.81 2.89
N ARG A 125 2.86 13.03 2.37
CA ARG A 125 3.12 13.98 1.27
C ARG A 125 3.38 13.26 -0.05
N LEU A 126 4.24 12.23 -0.03
CA LEU A 126 4.56 11.40 -1.19
C LEU A 126 3.63 10.18 -1.30
N CYS A 127 3.49 9.46 -0.19
CA CYS A 127 2.58 8.32 -0.05
C CYS A 127 1.24 8.76 0.54
N ASP A 128 0.17 8.05 0.20
CA ASP A 128 -1.13 8.25 0.83
C ASP A 128 -1.19 7.61 2.23
N LEU A 129 -1.96 8.24 3.12
CA LEU A 129 -2.33 7.65 4.40
C LEU A 129 -3.59 6.79 4.23
N LEU A 130 -3.74 5.79 5.09
CA LEU A 130 -4.92 4.93 5.04
C LEU A 130 -6.19 5.75 5.33
N LYS A 131 -7.04 5.88 4.31
CA LYS A 131 -8.28 6.65 4.39
C LYS A 131 -9.35 5.87 5.14
N ALA A 132 -10.00 6.56 6.07
CA ALA A 132 -11.19 6.13 6.79
C ALA A 132 -12.33 7.15 6.55
N PRO A 133 -13.61 6.77 6.75
CA PRO A 133 -14.75 7.64 6.49
C PRO A 133 -14.67 9.06 7.10
N TYR A 134 -14.06 9.21 8.28
CA TYR A 134 -13.98 10.47 9.01
C TYR A 134 -12.54 10.93 9.25
N GLY A 135 -11.56 10.43 8.48
CA GLY A 135 -10.17 10.87 8.60
C GLY A 135 -9.16 9.90 8.01
N THR A 136 -7.94 9.92 8.54
CA THR A 136 -6.87 8.98 8.17
C THR A 136 -6.32 8.27 9.40
N LEU A 137 -5.96 7.00 9.22
CA LEU A 137 -5.35 6.20 10.27
C LEU A 137 -3.84 6.41 10.27
N THR A 138 -3.30 6.57 11.48
CA THR A 138 -1.86 6.62 11.76
C THR A 138 -1.29 5.22 11.84
N LYS A 139 0.04 5.08 11.74
CA LYS A 139 0.73 3.80 11.95
C LYS A 139 0.32 3.09 13.24
N ARG A 140 0.32 3.80 14.37
CA ARG A 140 -0.04 3.20 15.67
C ARG A 140 -1.50 2.75 15.73
N GLU A 141 -2.41 3.48 15.09
CA GLU A 141 -3.81 3.05 14.97
C GLU A 141 -3.94 1.80 14.10
N ILE A 142 -3.17 1.71 13.01
CA ILE A 142 -3.13 0.52 12.13
C ILE A 142 -2.54 -0.70 12.88
N GLU A 143 -1.45 -0.51 13.63
CA GLU A 143 -0.85 -1.56 14.46
C GLU A 143 -1.86 -2.12 15.48
N VAL A 144 -2.57 -1.24 16.21
CA VAL A 144 -3.63 -1.67 17.13
C VAL A 144 -4.74 -2.40 16.38
N LEU A 145 -5.20 -1.85 15.24
CA LEU A 145 -6.28 -2.43 14.42
C LEU A 145 -5.96 -3.86 13.96
N ARG A 146 -4.69 -4.12 13.59
CA ARG A 146 -4.21 -5.45 13.14
C ARG A 146 -4.18 -6.51 14.23
N LEU A 147 -4.06 -6.11 15.50
CA LEU A 147 -4.07 -7.03 16.64
C LEU A 147 -5.49 -7.38 17.14
N ILE A 148 -6.51 -6.64 16.71
CA ILE A 148 -7.91 -6.90 17.12
C ILE A 148 -8.41 -8.29 16.68
N PRO A 149 -8.19 -8.76 15.44
CA PRO A 149 -8.65 -10.08 14.98
C PRO A 149 -8.01 -11.25 15.70
N GLU A 150 -6.86 -11.06 16.35
CA GLU A 150 -6.19 -12.08 17.17
C GLU A 150 -6.97 -12.40 18.45
N GLY A 151 -8.03 -11.64 18.77
CA GLY A 151 -8.87 -11.88 19.95
C GLY A 151 -8.25 -11.39 21.26
N LEU A 152 -7.16 -10.62 21.18
CA LEU A 152 -6.42 -10.11 22.33
C LEU A 152 -7.23 -9.11 23.17
N LEU A 153 -7.01 -9.16 24.48
CA LEU A 153 -7.44 -8.15 25.42
C LEU A 153 -6.63 -6.86 25.22
N ASP A 154 -7.22 -5.72 25.56
CA ASP A 154 -6.56 -4.41 25.38
C ASP A 154 -5.24 -4.32 26.17
N LYS A 155 -5.11 -5.07 27.27
CA LYS A 155 -3.86 -5.23 28.02
C LYS A 155 -2.79 -5.97 27.20
N GLU A 156 -3.16 -7.08 26.57
CA GLU A 156 -2.24 -7.91 25.78
C GLU A 156 -1.76 -7.16 24.53
N ILE A 157 -2.65 -6.39 23.89
CA ILE A 157 -2.29 -5.45 22.82
C ILE A 157 -1.26 -4.43 23.31
N GLY A 158 -1.47 -3.89 24.52
CA GLY A 158 -0.54 -2.93 25.14
C GLY A 158 0.83 -3.55 25.40
N ASP A 159 0.85 -4.76 25.96
CA ASP A 159 2.07 -5.51 26.25
C ASP A 159 2.86 -5.81 24.95
N GLN A 160 2.17 -6.21 23.87
CA GLN A 160 2.80 -6.51 22.57
C GLN A 160 3.36 -5.27 21.86
N LEU A 161 2.70 -4.12 22.01
CA LEU A 161 3.13 -2.86 21.40
C LEU A 161 4.07 -2.02 22.30
N GLY A 162 4.30 -2.47 23.55
CA GLY A 162 5.11 -1.74 24.52
C GLY A 162 4.49 -0.43 24.99
N ILE A 163 3.15 -0.37 25.08
CA ILE A 163 2.39 0.82 25.48
C ILE A 163 1.39 0.50 26.59
N SER A 164 0.91 1.52 27.31
CA SER A 164 -0.06 1.30 28.38
C SER A 164 -1.44 0.91 27.85
N ILE A 165 -2.21 0.17 28.65
CA ILE A 165 -3.62 -0.15 28.36
C ILE A 165 -4.47 1.13 28.14
N LEU A 166 -4.15 2.22 28.83
CA LEU A 166 -4.82 3.51 28.64
C LEU A 166 -4.54 4.06 27.24
N THR A 167 -3.30 3.94 26.77
CA THR A 167 -2.90 4.33 25.41
C THR A 167 -3.60 3.50 24.35
N VAL A 168 -3.72 2.18 24.56
CA VAL A 168 -4.54 1.31 23.68
C VAL A 168 -5.99 1.79 23.66
N GLY A 169 -6.56 2.13 24.82
CA GLY A 169 -7.91 2.70 24.92
C GLY A 169 -8.10 3.97 24.10
N VAL A 170 -7.09 4.86 24.07
CA VAL A 170 -7.08 6.07 23.23
C VAL A 170 -7.06 5.70 21.74
N TYR A 171 -6.17 4.79 21.30
CA TYR A 171 -6.15 4.36 19.90
C TYR A 171 -7.46 3.69 19.48
N MET A 172 -8.06 2.86 20.34
CA MET A 172 -9.36 2.23 20.09
C MET A 172 -10.49 3.25 20.00
N LYS A 173 -10.46 4.32 20.80
CA LYS A 173 -11.41 5.43 20.69
C LYS A 173 -11.24 6.14 19.33
N ASN A 174 -10.02 6.53 18.98
CA ASN A 174 -9.73 7.24 17.74
C ASN A 174 -10.07 6.39 16.51
N LEU A 175 -9.78 5.08 16.54
CA LEU A 175 -10.16 4.14 15.48
C LEU A 175 -11.67 4.19 15.26
N ARG A 176 -12.49 4.08 16.32
CA ARG A 176 -13.95 4.15 16.21
C ARG A 176 -14.42 5.49 15.65
N GLU A 177 -13.84 6.60 16.11
CA GLU A 177 -14.19 7.94 15.63
C GLU A 177 -13.86 8.13 14.13
N LYS A 178 -12.68 7.69 13.68
CA LYS A 178 -12.23 7.84 12.29
C LYS A 178 -12.89 6.86 11.34
N THR A 179 -13.17 5.64 11.80
CA THR A 179 -13.77 4.58 10.97
C THR A 179 -15.29 4.60 10.97
N GLY A 180 -15.92 5.17 12.01
CA GLY A 180 -17.36 5.04 12.26
C GLY A 180 -17.77 3.71 12.88
N CYS A 181 -16.84 2.80 13.14
CA CYS A 181 -17.13 1.49 13.71
C CYS A 181 -17.55 1.61 15.18
N LYS A 182 -18.56 0.84 15.59
CA LYS A 182 -19.13 0.88 16.95
C LYS A 182 -18.47 -0.12 17.89
N ASN A 183 -17.91 -1.20 17.37
CA ASN A 183 -17.40 -2.32 18.16
C ASN A 183 -16.19 -3.00 17.49
N LYS A 184 -15.54 -3.94 18.20
CA LYS A 184 -14.36 -4.67 17.69
C LYS A 184 -14.69 -5.48 16.43
N ALA A 185 -15.86 -6.10 16.32
CA ALA A 185 -16.23 -6.88 15.14
C ALA A 185 -16.34 -6.02 13.87
N GLU A 186 -16.89 -4.80 13.99
CA GLU A 186 -16.91 -3.84 12.89
C GLU A 186 -15.50 -3.36 12.51
N LEU A 187 -14.59 -3.18 13.49
CA LEU A 187 -13.19 -2.85 13.22
C LEU A 187 -12.46 -4.00 12.50
N VAL A 188 -12.72 -5.26 12.87
CA VAL A 188 -12.19 -6.43 12.13
C VAL A 188 -12.68 -6.42 10.69
N ARG A 189 -13.99 -6.19 10.48
CA ARG A 189 -14.55 -6.06 9.12
C ARG A 189 -13.92 -4.91 8.34
N PHE A 190 -13.69 -3.77 8.99
CA PHE A 190 -13.03 -2.62 8.36
C PHE A 190 -11.60 -2.98 7.93
N ALA A 191 -10.82 -3.62 8.81
CA ALA A 191 -9.45 -4.05 8.51
C ALA A 191 -9.39 -5.01 7.32
N TYR A 192 -10.30 -5.99 7.28
CA TYR A 192 -10.43 -6.92 6.16
C TYR A 192 -10.75 -6.21 4.83
N LEU A 193 -11.72 -5.29 4.83
CA LEU A 193 -12.07 -4.51 3.63
C LEU A 193 -10.98 -3.53 3.19
N LYS A 194 -9.98 -3.28 4.03
CA LYS A 194 -8.83 -2.45 3.75
C LYS A 194 -7.56 -3.25 3.50
N ASN A 195 -7.68 -4.57 3.28
CA ASN A 195 -6.57 -5.49 3.02
C ASN A 195 -5.45 -5.39 4.08
N LEU A 196 -5.82 -5.10 5.34
CA LEU A 196 -4.85 -5.00 6.43
C LEU A 196 -4.57 -6.34 7.12
N ILE A 197 -5.46 -7.31 6.91
CA ILE A 197 -5.51 -8.65 7.52
C ILE A 197 -6.11 -9.67 6.55
#